data_AF-A0A7H9DN79-F1
#
_entry.id   AF-A0A7H9DN79-F1
#
_cell.length_a   1.000
_cell.length_b   1.000
_cell.length_c   1.000
_cell.angle_alpha   90.00
_cell.angle_beta   90.00
_cell.angle_gamma   90.00
#
_symmetry.space_group_name_H-M   'P 1'
#
loop_
_entity.id
_entity.type
_entity.pdbx_description
1 polymer ?
#
loop_
_entity_poly.entity_id
_entity_poly.type
_entity_poly.pdbx_seq_one_letter_code
_entity_poly.pdbx_strand_id
1 'polypeptide(L)'
;MKKLLTLFILCSTFSFGQYIKKATLVLSDGKKMEVEDVFYGDKVYEYKLKMNKSSNQAIIKEDVSEIIFDSIDFINKVDQNTYTEIKDKYYENDLPEGIYETIDDFYKKNPSSTKKIVGREEGQKYYDNPKDLMAFKYVGSDDILRNTFAVVYKGNLYLSIKASNKNEAKEMKGGFMIDYSKNYFLKVKFANSDYFYSEISAIPSGEAITKMAVGNYYGAPYRLKYILYPFILLNNEQKFYAVKNCKRFNEYFENKLNKRIPCEKDNDFLDDVRKLMISQE
;
A
#
# COMPACT_ATOMS: atom_id res chain seq x y z
N MET A 1 -28.56 25.57 5.67
CA MET A 1 -27.70 26.74 5.36
C MET A 1 -26.27 26.24 5.33
N LYS A 2 -25.55 26.40 4.20
CA LYS A 2 -24.12 26.09 4.10
C LYS A 2 -23.35 27.14 4.92
N LYS A 3 -22.53 26.70 5.88
CA LYS A 3 -21.61 27.60 6.59
C LYS A 3 -20.20 27.06 6.37
N LEU A 4 -19.34 27.91 5.81
CA LEU A 4 -17.92 27.63 5.71
C LEU A 4 -17.36 27.61 7.14
N LEU A 5 -16.81 26.47 7.55
CA LEU A 5 -16.14 26.31 8.84
C LEU A 5 -14.64 26.26 8.58
N THR A 6 -13.91 27.08 9.32
CA THR A 6 -12.45 27.08 9.38
C THR A 6 -12.02 26.57 10.74
N LEU A 7 -11.15 25.55 10.74
CA LEU A 7 -10.71 24.90 11.96
C LEU A 7 -9.60 25.71 12.65
N PHE A 8 -9.94 26.85 13.24
CA PHE A 8 -9.06 27.59 14.16
C PHE A 8 -9.55 27.59 15.62
N ILE A 9 -10.68 26.95 15.92
CA ILE A 9 -11.29 26.97 17.26
C ILE A 9 -11.81 25.58 17.59
N LEU A 10 -11.06 24.84 18.42
CA LEU A 10 -11.50 24.03 19.58
C LEU A 10 -10.51 22.90 19.86
N CYS A 11 -9.49 23.22 20.66
CA CYS A 11 -8.67 22.25 21.39
C CYS A 11 -9.47 21.42 22.43
N SER A 12 -10.72 21.04 22.16
CA SER A 12 -11.52 20.31 23.17
C SER A 12 -12.62 19.36 22.67
N THR A 13 -12.83 19.11 21.37
CA THR A 13 -13.88 18.14 20.97
C THR A 13 -13.61 17.24 19.76
N PHE A 14 -12.38 17.15 19.23
CA PHE A 14 -12.07 16.12 18.23
C PHE A 14 -11.67 14.83 18.94
N SER A 15 -12.65 13.94 19.14
CA SER A 15 -12.43 12.58 19.62
C SER A 15 -12.17 11.63 18.44
N PHE A 16 -11.44 10.53 18.72
CA PHE A 16 -11.31 9.37 17.83
C PHE A 16 -12.68 8.99 17.19
N GLY A 17 -12.73 8.85 15.86
CA GLY A 17 -13.97 8.47 15.13
C GLY A 17 -14.74 9.61 14.44
N GLN A 18 -14.13 10.78 14.23
CA GLN A 18 -14.71 11.89 13.44
C GLN A 18 -14.10 11.97 12.02
N TYR A 19 -14.89 12.43 11.06
CA TYR A 19 -14.57 12.35 9.62
C TYR A 19 -15.08 13.57 8.83
N ILE A 20 -14.34 13.97 7.77
CA ILE A 20 -14.74 15.04 6.86
C ILE A 20 -14.74 14.51 5.41
N LYS A 21 -15.90 14.53 4.75
CA LYS A 21 -16.07 14.00 3.38
C LYS A 21 -15.31 14.80 2.33
N LYS A 22 -15.25 16.12 2.48
CA LYS A 22 -14.52 17.03 1.57
C LYS A 22 -13.91 18.17 2.36
N ALA A 23 -12.64 18.43 2.11
CA ALA A 23 -11.94 19.52 2.75
C ALA A 23 -10.89 20.13 1.82
N THR A 24 -10.36 21.27 2.22
CA THR A 24 -9.10 21.81 1.73
C THR A 24 -8.11 21.81 2.89
N LEU A 25 -6.99 21.08 2.73
CA LEU A 25 -5.86 21.18 3.65
C LEU A 25 -5.00 22.37 3.24
N VAL A 26 -4.72 23.26 4.20
CA VAL A 26 -3.76 24.35 4.04
C VAL A 26 -2.48 23.94 4.75
N LEU A 27 -1.41 23.74 3.98
CA LEU A 27 -0.14 23.30 4.52
C LEU A 27 0.58 24.44 5.25
N SER A 28 1.55 24.10 6.08
CA SER A 28 2.39 25.05 6.82
C SER A 28 3.16 26.02 5.91
N ASP A 29 3.42 25.62 4.65
CA ASP A 29 4.02 26.48 3.61
C ASP A 29 2.99 27.35 2.85
N GLY A 30 1.71 27.30 3.25
CA GLY A 30 0.61 28.06 2.65
C GLY A 30 0.00 27.42 1.40
N LYS A 31 0.52 26.27 0.91
CA LYS A 31 -0.10 25.56 -0.21
C LYS A 31 -1.45 24.98 0.20
N LYS A 32 -2.37 24.93 -0.76
CA LYS A 32 -3.72 24.39 -0.57
C LYS A 32 -3.91 23.14 -1.39
N MET A 33 -4.58 22.16 -0.79
CA MET A 33 -4.85 20.88 -1.42
C MET A 33 -6.32 20.48 -1.21
N GLU A 34 -7.04 20.23 -2.30
CA GLU A 34 -8.40 19.67 -2.22
C GLU A 34 -8.33 18.18 -1.93
N VAL A 35 -9.05 17.75 -0.89
CA VAL A 35 -9.04 16.37 -0.41
C VAL A 35 -10.46 15.88 -0.19
N GLU A 36 -10.63 14.59 -0.35
CA GLU A 36 -11.84 13.86 0.01
C GLU A 36 -11.50 12.92 1.17
N ASP A 37 -12.52 12.50 1.90
CA ASP A 37 -12.45 11.46 2.92
C ASP A 37 -11.32 11.65 3.96
N VAL A 38 -11.33 12.77 4.71
CA VAL A 38 -10.32 13.09 5.72
C VAL A 38 -10.63 12.45 7.07
N PHE A 39 -9.67 11.68 7.60
CA PHE A 39 -9.72 11.02 8.90
C PHE A 39 -8.77 11.67 9.90
N TYR A 40 -9.25 11.79 11.13
CA TYR A 40 -8.43 12.15 12.27
C TYR A 40 -7.75 10.90 12.83
N GLY A 41 -6.46 10.73 12.52
CA GLY A 41 -5.57 9.82 13.25
C GLY A 41 -4.93 10.51 14.45
N ASP A 42 -4.10 9.82 15.22
CA ASP A 42 -3.43 10.43 16.39
C ASP A 42 -2.37 11.46 15.96
N LYS A 43 -1.51 11.09 15.00
CA LYS A 43 -0.34 11.90 14.57
C LYS A 43 -0.40 12.39 13.13
N VAL A 44 -1.37 11.91 12.36
CA VAL A 44 -1.54 12.23 10.94
C VAL A 44 -3.00 12.54 10.63
N TYR A 45 -3.22 13.32 9.57
CA TYR A 45 -4.46 13.31 8.82
C TYR A 45 -4.32 12.32 7.68
N GLU A 46 -5.29 11.42 7.54
CA GLU A 46 -5.37 10.56 6.36
C GLU A 46 -6.45 11.11 5.44
N TYR A 47 -6.23 11.07 4.13
CA TYR A 47 -7.13 11.70 3.17
C TYR A 47 -6.98 11.08 1.79
N LYS A 48 -7.96 11.30 0.92
CA LYS A 48 -7.86 10.98 -0.51
C LYS A 48 -7.67 12.24 -1.33
N LEU A 49 -6.90 12.11 -2.41
CA LEU A 49 -6.86 13.15 -3.42
C LEU A 49 -8.08 13.00 -4.33
N LYS A 50 -8.70 14.12 -4.71
CA LYS A 50 -9.85 14.14 -5.62
C LYS A 50 -9.61 13.40 -6.94
N MET A 51 -8.35 13.36 -7.39
CA MET A 51 -7.91 12.67 -8.61
C MET A 51 -7.43 11.23 -8.39
N ASN A 52 -7.30 10.78 -7.14
CA ASN A 52 -6.85 9.42 -6.78
C ASN A 52 -7.68 8.89 -5.61
N LYS A 53 -8.85 8.31 -5.93
CA LYS A 53 -9.83 7.81 -4.95
C LYS A 53 -9.49 6.43 -4.39
N SER A 54 -8.50 5.76 -4.99
CA SER A 54 -8.17 4.36 -4.72
C SER A 54 -7.12 4.19 -3.63
N SER A 55 -6.43 5.26 -3.21
CA SER A 55 -5.43 5.20 -2.14
C SER A 55 -5.57 6.37 -1.15
N ASN A 56 -5.51 6.05 0.14
CA ASN A 56 -5.42 7.06 1.18
C ASN A 56 -3.96 7.54 1.29
N GLN A 57 -3.79 8.84 1.27
CA GLN A 57 -2.56 9.56 1.59
C GLN A 57 -2.55 9.91 3.08
N ALA A 58 -1.37 10.14 3.65
CA ALA A 58 -1.24 10.60 5.02
C ALA A 58 -0.36 11.85 5.05
N ILE A 59 -0.75 12.82 5.86
CA ILE A 59 0.04 14.01 6.16
C ILE A 59 0.17 14.18 7.67
N ILE A 60 1.37 14.53 8.12
CA ILE A 60 1.66 14.80 9.51
C ILE A 60 0.86 16.04 9.93
N LYS A 61 0.20 16.00 11.09
CA LYS A 61 -0.70 17.09 11.50
C LYS A 61 0.01 18.43 11.61
N GLU A 62 1.26 18.39 12.04
CA GLU A 62 2.15 19.55 12.17
C GLU A 62 2.43 20.24 10.82
N ASP A 63 2.27 19.52 9.70
CA ASP A 63 2.43 20.07 8.35
C ASP A 63 1.14 20.72 7.81
N VAL A 64 0.02 20.61 8.53
CA VAL A 64 -1.27 21.20 8.16
C VAL A 64 -1.60 22.34 9.11
N SER A 65 -1.60 23.57 8.58
CA SER A 65 -1.92 24.78 9.32
C SER A 65 -3.43 24.96 9.54
N GLU A 66 -4.25 24.53 8.58
CA GLU A 66 -5.70 24.70 8.62
C GLU A 66 -6.41 23.62 7.79
N ILE A 67 -7.60 23.23 8.24
CA ILE A 67 -8.54 22.40 7.46
C ILE A 67 -9.81 23.23 7.23
N ILE A 68 -10.14 23.46 5.97
CA ILE A 68 -11.32 24.22 5.54
C ILE A 68 -12.36 23.26 4.99
N PHE A 69 -13.59 23.28 5.53
CA PHE A 69 -14.66 22.39 5.06
C PHE A 69 -16.05 23.04 5.23
N ASP A 70 -17.04 22.55 4.47
CA ASP A 70 -18.44 22.91 4.71
C ASP A 70 -18.97 22.03 5.85
N SER A 71 -19.72 22.64 6.77
CA SER A 71 -20.44 21.95 7.85
C SER A 71 -21.21 20.69 7.42
N ILE A 72 -21.71 20.63 6.18
CA ILE A 72 -22.42 19.47 5.63
C ILE A 72 -21.51 18.25 5.38
N ASP A 73 -20.22 18.48 5.17
CA ASP A 73 -19.23 17.43 4.92
C ASP A 73 -18.67 16.85 6.22
N PHE A 74 -19.00 17.42 7.38
CA PHE A 74 -18.50 16.97 8.68
C PHE A 74 -19.43 15.96 9.35
N ILE A 75 -18.87 14.83 9.77
CA ILE A 75 -19.59 13.74 10.41
C ILE A 75 -19.06 13.54 11.83
N ASN A 76 -19.89 13.90 12.81
CA ASN A 76 -19.57 13.89 14.25
C ASN A 76 -19.51 12.49 14.88
N LYS A 77 -20.18 11.52 14.27
CA LYS A 77 -20.15 10.10 14.66
C LYS A 77 -20.24 9.29 13.37
N VAL A 78 -19.13 8.66 13.01
CA VAL A 78 -19.14 7.66 11.96
C VAL A 78 -19.87 6.45 12.52
N ASP A 79 -20.88 5.92 11.82
CA ASP A 79 -21.46 4.64 12.20
C ASP A 79 -20.35 3.56 12.14
N GLN A 80 -20.45 2.55 12.98
CA GLN A 80 -19.40 1.55 13.12
C GLN A 80 -19.13 0.81 11.81
N ASN A 81 -20.11 0.74 10.89
CA ASN A 81 -19.98 0.09 9.59
C ASN A 81 -19.24 0.99 8.59
N THR A 82 -19.51 2.29 8.51
CA THR A 82 -18.77 3.27 7.70
C THR A 82 -17.32 3.43 8.20
N TYR A 83 -17.08 3.31 9.51
CA TYR A 83 -15.73 3.28 10.08
C TYR A 83 -15.01 1.98 9.70
N THR A 84 -15.72 0.85 9.72
CA THR A 84 -15.18 -0.46 9.32
C THR A 84 -14.91 -0.50 7.80
N GLU A 85 -15.80 0.01 6.94
CA GLU A 85 -15.57 0.14 5.48
C GLU A 85 -14.35 0.98 5.09
N ILE A 86 -13.89 1.87 5.98
CA ILE A 86 -12.76 2.77 5.72
C ILE A 86 -11.50 2.36 6.50
N LYS A 87 -11.63 1.80 7.70
CA LYS A 87 -10.55 1.15 8.46
C LYS A 87 -10.14 -0.19 7.83
N ASP A 88 -11.06 -0.92 7.20
CA ASP A 88 -10.78 -2.16 6.46
C ASP A 88 -9.94 -1.93 5.19
N LYS A 89 -9.68 -0.66 4.82
CA LYS A 89 -8.63 -0.29 3.85
C LYS A 89 -7.23 -0.21 4.44
N TYR A 90 -7.08 -0.39 5.74
CA TYR A 90 -5.82 -0.50 6.45
C TYR A 90 -5.70 -1.90 7.04
N TYR A 91 -4.82 -2.71 6.47
CA TYR A 91 -4.39 -3.93 7.11
C TYR A 91 -3.84 -3.62 8.52
N GLU A 92 -4.61 -3.94 9.55
CA GLU A 92 -4.14 -3.95 10.93
C GLU A 92 -3.38 -5.26 11.15
N ASN A 93 -2.06 -5.16 11.10
CA ASN A 93 -1.18 -6.30 11.27
C ASN A 93 -1.26 -6.84 12.71
N ASP A 94 -1.54 -8.13 12.84
CA ASP A 94 -1.59 -8.86 14.12
C ASP A 94 -0.26 -9.52 14.49
N LEU A 95 0.76 -9.45 13.62
CA LEU A 95 2.08 -9.99 13.86
C LEU A 95 2.90 -9.10 14.82
N PRO A 96 3.67 -9.67 15.75
CA PRO A 96 4.59 -8.90 16.58
C PRO A 96 5.58 -8.05 15.79
N GLU A 97 5.92 -6.87 16.33
CA GLU A 97 6.97 -6.01 15.77
C GLU A 97 8.31 -6.74 15.73
N GLY A 98 8.99 -6.74 14.57
CA GLY A 98 10.27 -7.43 14.43
C GLY A 98 10.62 -7.87 13.01
N ILE A 99 11.70 -8.63 12.95
CA ILE A 99 12.31 -9.17 11.72
C ILE A 99 11.98 -10.65 11.65
N TYR A 100 11.38 -11.06 10.54
CA TYR A 100 11.07 -12.44 10.21
C TYR A 100 12.04 -12.89 9.14
N GLU A 101 13.09 -13.61 9.55
CA GLU A 101 14.15 -14.05 8.63
C GLU A 101 13.63 -15.09 7.63
N THR A 102 12.78 -16.01 8.08
CA THR A 102 12.22 -17.08 7.26
C THR A 102 10.70 -17.00 7.12
N ILE A 103 10.17 -17.72 6.13
CA ILE A 103 8.73 -17.89 5.95
C ILE A 103 8.09 -18.67 7.11
N ASP A 104 8.84 -19.59 7.71
CA ASP A 104 8.38 -20.36 8.86
C ASP A 104 8.22 -19.46 10.10
N ASP A 105 9.15 -18.55 10.35
CA ASP A 105 9.06 -17.57 11.42
C ASP A 105 7.80 -16.71 11.26
N PHE A 106 7.54 -16.30 10.01
CA PHE A 106 6.37 -15.50 9.64
C PHE A 106 5.06 -16.23 9.94
N TYR A 107 4.90 -17.48 9.48
CA TYR A 107 3.67 -18.24 9.73
C TYR A 107 3.52 -18.74 11.18
N LYS A 108 4.63 -18.91 11.91
CA LYS A 108 4.62 -19.14 13.37
C LYS A 108 4.32 -17.86 14.17
N LYS A 109 4.23 -16.71 13.51
CA LYS A 109 4.03 -15.39 14.12
C LYS A 109 5.08 -15.04 15.17
N ASN A 110 6.29 -15.60 15.06
CA ASN A 110 7.37 -15.38 16.00
C ASN A 110 8.57 -14.72 15.29
N PRO A 111 8.88 -13.44 15.56
CA PRO A 111 10.00 -12.78 14.90
C PRO A 111 11.33 -13.44 15.28
N SER A 112 12.17 -13.71 14.29
CA SER A 112 13.52 -14.25 14.49
C SER A 112 14.42 -13.24 15.22
N SER A 113 14.12 -11.94 15.10
CA SER A 113 14.83 -10.89 15.83
C SER A 113 13.94 -9.68 16.12
N THR A 114 14.11 -9.09 17.30
CA THR A 114 13.51 -7.81 17.71
C THR A 114 14.54 -6.67 17.75
N LYS A 115 15.70 -6.86 17.12
CA LYS A 115 16.74 -5.82 17.01
C LYS A 115 16.15 -4.55 16.38
N LYS A 116 16.53 -3.40 16.92
CA LYS A 116 16.07 -2.09 16.41
C LYS A 116 16.56 -1.87 14.99
N ILE A 117 15.63 -1.49 14.12
CA ILE A 117 15.86 -1.14 12.73
C ILE A 117 15.36 0.28 12.44
N VAL A 118 15.91 0.87 11.38
CA VAL A 118 15.40 2.11 10.78
C VAL A 118 14.97 1.82 9.35
N GLY A 119 13.81 2.37 8.97
CA GLY A 119 13.28 2.31 7.62
C GLY A 119 13.61 3.58 6.84
N ARG A 120 13.94 3.42 5.56
CA ARG A 120 14.10 4.49 4.58
C ARG A 120 13.09 4.28 3.47
N GLU A 121 12.38 5.34 3.12
CA GLU A 121 11.36 5.35 2.07
C GLU A 121 12.03 5.34 0.69
N GLU A 122 11.63 4.39 -0.15
CA GLU A 122 12.18 4.18 -1.50
C GLU A 122 11.10 4.27 -2.58
N GLY A 123 9.83 4.38 -2.18
CA GLY A 123 8.68 4.31 -3.08
C GLY A 123 8.42 5.56 -3.91
N GLN A 124 9.07 6.69 -3.63
CA GLN A 124 8.74 8.01 -4.22
C GLN A 124 8.71 8.03 -5.77
N LYS A 125 9.50 7.16 -6.41
CA LYS A 125 9.57 7.04 -7.88
C LYS A 125 8.55 6.06 -8.48
N TYR A 126 7.97 5.18 -7.66
CA TYR A 126 7.23 3.99 -8.10
C TYR A 126 5.77 3.97 -7.62
N TYR A 127 5.50 4.58 -6.46
CA TYR A 127 4.23 4.54 -5.75
C TYR A 127 3.74 5.95 -5.42
N ASP A 128 2.43 6.08 -5.22
CA ASP A 128 1.86 7.33 -4.69
C ASP A 128 2.30 7.58 -3.24
N ASN A 129 2.40 6.52 -2.44
CA ASN A 129 2.91 6.58 -1.08
C ASN A 129 4.37 6.08 -1.05
N PRO A 130 5.36 6.91 -0.70
CA PRO A 130 6.77 6.50 -0.62
C PRO A 130 7.02 5.33 0.35
N LYS A 131 6.15 5.15 1.35
CA LYS A 131 6.22 4.05 2.32
C LYS A 131 5.72 2.71 1.77
N ASP A 132 5.14 2.65 0.58
CA ASP A 132 4.75 1.37 -0.01
C ASP A 132 5.97 0.51 -0.41
N LEU A 133 7.14 1.13 -0.49
CA LEU A 133 8.42 0.47 -0.74
C LEU A 133 9.48 0.99 0.23
N MET A 134 10.01 0.12 1.06
CA MET A 134 10.95 0.47 2.13
C MET A 134 12.27 -0.29 1.99
N ALA A 135 13.37 0.36 2.37
CA ALA A 135 14.62 -0.30 2.73
C ALA A 135 14.78 -0.26 4.25
N PHE A 136 15.31 -1.32 4.85
CA PHE A 136 15.58 -1.37 6.29
C PHE A 136 17.06 -1.60 6.54
N LYS A 137 17.58 -1.06 7.64
CA LYS A 137 18.92 -1.36 8.18
C LYS A 137 18.89 -1.42 9.70
N TYR A 138 19.85 -2.13 10.30
CA TYR A 138 20.01 -2.12 11.75
C TYR A 138 20.44 -0.74 12.25
N VAL A 139 19.99 -0.34 13.43
CA VAL A 139 20.48 0.89 14.08
C VAL A 139 21.98 0.77 14.33
N GLY A 140 22.74 1.80 13.95
CA GLY A 140 24.21 1.82 14.08
C GLY A 140 24.96 1.01 13.02
N SER A 141 24.26 0.51 12.00
CA SER A 141 24.86 -0.15 10.84
C SER A 141 24.45 0.58 9.55
N ASP A 142 25.31 0.47 8.54
CA ASP A 142 24.99 0.87 7.17
C ASP A 142 24.55 -0.32 6.29
N ASP A 143 24.56 -1.53 6.86
CA ASP A 143 24.10 -2.72 6.16
C ASP A 143 22.57 -2.80 6.13
N ILE A 144 22.04 -2.72 4.92
CA ILE A 144 20.63 -2.99 4.66
C ILE A 144 20.30 -4.46 4.94
N LEU A 145 19.07 -4.74 5.37
CA LEU A 145 18.57 -6.11 5.49
C LEU A 145 18.44 -6.72 4.09
N ARG A 146 19.09 -7.87 3.86
CA ARG A 146 19.13 -8.54 2.55
C ARG A 146 18.55 -9.95 2.54
N ASN A 147 18.46 -10.63 3.68
CA ASN A 147 18.12 -12.05 3.78
C ASN A 147 16.98 -12.27 4.78
N THR A 148 15.97 -11.40 4.69
CA THR A 148 14.80 -11.38 5.55
C THR A 148 13.56 -11.66 4.70
N PHE A 149 12.61 -12.41 5.24
CA PHE A 149 11.33 -12.70 4.61
C PHE A 149 10.36 -11.53 4.78
N ALA A 150 10.16 -11.07 6.01
CA ALA A 150 9.25 -9.98 6.32
C ALA A 150 9.76 -9.10 7.47
N VAL A 151 9.24 -7.88 7.55
CA VAL A 151 9.50 -6.94 8.63
C VAL A 151 8.18 -6.34 9.07
N VAL A 152 7.90 -6.38 10.37
CA VAL A 152 6.86 -5.54 10.97
C VAL A 152 7.57 -4.31 11.54
N TYR A 153 7.28 -3.15 10.94
CA TYR A 153 7.87 -1.87 11.32
C TYR A 153 6.79 -0.83 11.59
N LYS A 154 6.76 -0.32 12.83
CA LYS A 154 5.75 0.63 13.33
C LYS A 154 4.34 0.15 13.04
N GLY A 155 4.05 -1.11 13.37
CA GLY A 155 2.74 -1.74 13.16
C GLY A 155 2.37 -2.01 11.69
N ASN A 156 3.26 -1.78 10.74
CA ASN A 156 3.03 -2.08 9.32
C ASN A 156 3.84 -3.29 8.90
N LEU A 157 3.22 -4.22 8.16
CA LEU A 157 3.88 -5.40 7.61
C LEU A 157 4.49 -5.09 6.24
N TYR A 158 5.72 -5.53 6.03
CA TYR A 158 6.44 -5.44 4.77
C TYR A 158 7.02 -6.79 4.36
N LEU A 159 6.82 -7.18 3.09
CA LEU A 159 7.32 -8.43 2.50
C LEU A 159 8.54 -8.16 1.62
N SER A 160 9.59 -8.95 1.78
CA SER A 160 10.86 -8.81 1.05
C SER A 160 10.71 -9.24 -0.41
N ILE A 161 11.07 -8.34 -1.34
CA ILE A 161 11.04 -8.64 -2.78
C ILE A 161 11.98 -9.82 -3.12
N LYS A 162 13.16 -9.87 -2.49
CA LYS A 162 14.10 -10.99 -2.68
C LYS A 162 13.51 -12.30 -2.19
N ALA A 163 12.86 -12.31 -1.02
CA ALA A 163 12.26 -13.52 -0.48
C ALA A 163 11.06 -13.95 -1.31
N SER A 164 10.27 -13.00 -1.81
CA SER A 164 9.15 -13.29 -2.68
C SER A 164 9.59 -13.91 -4.01
N ASN A 165 10.65 -13.40 -4.64
CA ASN A 165 11.21 -14.00 -5.85
C ASN A 165 11.69 -15.45 -5.63
N LYS A 166 12.20 -15.77 -4.43
CA LYS A 166 12.59 -17.15 -4.08
C LYS A 166 11.37 -18.07 -3.89
N ASN A 167 10.26 -17.52 -3.42
CA ASN A 167 9.02 -18.23 -3.12
C ASN A 167 7.92 -17.96 -4.16
N GLU A 168 8.28 -17.54 -5.37
CA GLU A 168 7.32 -17.29 -6.44
C GLU A 168 6.73 -18.60 -6.96
N ALA A 169 5.43 -18.57 -7.28
CA ALA A 169 4.74 -19.67 -7.94
C ALA A 169 5.42 -20.01 -9.27
N LYS A 170 5.52 -21.30 -9.62
CA LYS A 170 6.28 -21.72 -10.81
C LYS A 170 5.73 -21.11 -12.10
N GLU A 171 4.42 -20.92 -12.13
CA GLU A 171 3.63 -20.38 -13.23
C GLU A 171 3.85 -18.87 -13.43
N MET A 172 4.46 -18.20 -12.45
CA MET A 172 4.74 -16.76 -12.43
C MET A 172 6.20 -16.43 -12.74
N LYS A 173 7.08 -17.42 -12.70
CA LYS A 173 8.53 -17.22 -12.79
C LYS A 173 8.93 -16.40 -14.01
N GLY A 174 9.67 -15.33 -13.74
CA GLY A 174 10.21 -14.45 -14.78
C GLY A 174 9.13 -13.68 -15.55
N GLY A 175 7.91 -13.58 -15.01
CA GLY A 175 6.82 -12.80 -15.59
C GLY A 175 7.08 -11.30 -15.57
N PHE A 176 7.92 -10.84 -14.63
CA PHE A 176 8.18 -9.43 -14.38
C PHE A 176 9.67 -9.10 -14.21
N MET A 177 10.01 -7.89 -14.64
CA MET A 177 11.25 -7.20 -14.35
C MET A 177 10.97 -6.03 -13.41
N ILE A 178 11.78 -5.90 -12.36
CA ILE A 178 11.76 -4.74 -11.45
C ILE A 178 13.00 -3.88 -11.71
N ASP A 179 12.84 -2.57 -11.61
CA ASP A 179 13.90 -1.57 -11.86
C ASP A 179 14.51 -1.01 -10.56
N TYR A 180 14.05 -1.47 -9.40
CA TYR A 180 14.61 -1.15 -8.08
C TYR A 180 15.27 -2.35 -7.40
N SER A 181 15.93 -2.07 -6.26
CA SER A 181 16.68 -3.06 -5.49
C SER A 181 15.79 -4.22 -5.00
N LYS A 182 16.27 -5.45 -5.20
CA LYS A 182 15.64 -6.66 -4.65
C LYS A 182 15.68 -6.70 -3.12
N ASN A 183 16.54 -5.91 -2.47
CA ASN A 183 16.65 -5.86 -1.00
C ASN A 183 15.61 -4.91 -0.36
N TYR A 184 14.66 -4.39 -1.13
CA TYR A 184 13.56 -3.60 -0.62
C TYR A 184 12.38 -4.50 -0.22
N PHE A 185 11.44 -3.89 0.50
CA PHE A 185 10.28 -4.55 1.06
C PHE A 185 9.00 -3.79 0.68
N LEU A 186 7.98 -4.54 0.27
CA LEU A 186 6.68 -4.02 -0.14
C LEU A 186 5.71 -4.03 1.03
N LYS A 187 5.01 -2.91 1.24
CA LYS A 187 3.99 -2.82 2.28
C LYS A 187 2.80 -3.72 1.94
N VAL A 188 2.33 -4.49 2.91
CA VAL A 188 1.06 -5.23 2.80
C VAL A 188 -0.10 -4.25 2.96
N LYS A 189 -1.04 -4.29 2.03
CA LYS A 189 -2.21 -3.40 1.97
C LYS A 189 -3.47 -4.06 2.55
N PHE A 190 -3.58 -5.38 2.42
CA PHE A 190 -4.69 -6.18 2.94
C PHE A 190 -4.21 -7.58 3.29
N ALA A 191 -4.83 -8.23 4.28
CA ALA A 191 -4.66 -9.66 4.49
C ALA A 191 -5.90 -10.28 5.13
N ASN A 192 -6.10 -11.57 4.89
CA ASN A 192 -7.08 -12.40 5.57
C ASN A 192 -6.48 -13.80 5.83
N SER A 193 -7.33 -14.77 6.21
CA SER A 193 -6.90 -16.16 6.41
C SER A 193 -6.23 -16.78 5.20
N ASP A 194 -6.60 -16.34 3.99
CA ASP A 194 -6.26 -17.03 2.75
C ASP A 194 -5.05 -16.41 2.06
N TYR A 195 -4.87 -15.09 2.15
CA TYR A 195 -3.77 -14.40 1.48
C TYR A 195 -3.37 -13.08 2.13
N PHE A 196 -2.15 -12.63 1.78
CA PHE A 196 -1.70 -11.25 1.94
C PHE A 196 -1.64 -10.58 0.57
N TYR A 197 -2.16 -9.36 0.48
CA TYR A 197 -2.22 -8.56 -0.73
C TYR A 197 -1.32 -7.32 -0.62
N SER A 198 -0.55 -7.09 -1.68
CA SER A 198 0.28 -5.91 -1.91
C SER A 198 0.25 -5.57 -3.40
N GLU A 199 1.00 -4.55 -3.79
CA GLU A 199 1.11 -4.08 -5.17
C GLU A 199 2.58 -3.88 -5.53
N ILE A 200 2.98 -4.40 -6.68
CA ILE A 200 4.36 -4.32 -7.16
C ILE A 200 4.44 -3.42 -8.39
N SER A 201 5.38 -2.47 -8.37
CA SER A 201 5.74 -1.69 -9.55
C SER A 201 6.72 -2.50 -10.39
N ALA A 202 6.30 -2.94 -11.56
CA ALA A 202 7.10 -3.83 -12.38
C ALA A 202 6.78 -3.69 -13.87
N ILE A 203 7.61 -4.28 -14.71
CA ILE A 203 7.42 -4.35 -16.17
C ILE A 203 7.25 -5.82 -16.55
N PRO A 204 6.18 -6.22 -17.27
CA PRO A 204 6.09 -7.56 -17.82
C PRO A 204 7.32 -7.87 -18.69
N SER A 205 8.00 -9.00 -18.44
CA SER A 205 9.31 -9.29 -19.06
C SER A 205 9.29 -9.29 -20.60
N GLY A 206 8.17 -9.65 -21.22
CA GLY A 206 8.01 -9.58 -22.67
C GLY A 206 8.06 -8.15 -23.22
N GLU A 207 7.54 -7.17 -22.48
CA GLU A 207 7.63 -5.75 -22.83
C GLU A 207 8.99 -5.16 -22.53
N ALA A 208 9.67 -5.67 -21.48
CA ALA A 208 11.00 -5.23 -21.09
C ALA A 208 12.01 -5.43 -22.23
N ILE A 209 11.96 -6.57 -22.93
CA ILE A 209 12.87 -6.89 -24.04
C ILE A 209 12.71 -5.87 -25.18
N THR A 210 11.47 -5.57 -25.58
CA THR A 210 11.19 -4.57 -26.63
C THR A 210 11.64 -3.18 -26.21
N LYS A 211 11.43 -2.80 -24.94
CA LYS A 211 11.84 -1.49 -24.39
C LYS A 211 13.36 -1.35 -24.25
N MET A 212 14.07 -2.45 -23.94
CA MET A 212 15.54 -2.49 -23.86
C MET A 212 16.21 -2.44 -25.24
N ALA A 213 15.56 -2.95 -26.29
CA ALA A 213 16.09 -2.91 -27.66
C ALA A 213 16.16 -1.48 -28.25
N VAL A 214 15.40 -0.51 -27.71
CA VAL A 214 15.37 0.89 -28.18
C VAL A 214 16.38 1.79 -27.46
N GLY A 215 17.43 1.23 -26.85
CA GLY A 215 18.65 1.94 -26.42
C GLY A 215 18.53 2.93 -25.26
N ASN A 216 17.34 3.13 -24.69
CA ASN A 216 17.07 4.25 -23.76
C ASN A 216 16.99 3.87 -22.27
N TYR A 217 17.25 2.61 -21.91
CA TYR A 217 16.97 2.08 -20.56
C TYR A 217 17.83 2.67 -19.43
N TYR A 218 19.03 3.19 -19.71
CA TYR A 218 19.91 3.76 -18.70
C TYR A 218 19.89 5.30 -18.61
N GLY A 219 19.11 6.00 -19.44
CA GLY A 219 19.21 7.46 -19.53
C GLY A 219 17.97 8.25 -19.96
N ALA A 220 16.89 7.61 -20.45
CA ALA A 220 15.66 8.33 -20.78
C ALA A 220 14.64 8.24 -19.63
N PRO A 221 13.88 9.32 -19.35
CA PRO A 221 12.86 9.36 -18.30
C PRO A 221 11.62 8.59 -18.77
N TYR A 222 11.73 7.27 -18.90
CA TYR A 222 10.56 6.41 -19.04
C TYR A 222 9.76 6.51 -17.74
N ARG A 223 8.53 6.98 -17.87
CA ARG A 223 7.57 7.13 -16.78
C ARG A 223 7.09 5.74 -16.32
N LEU A 224 7.95 4.99 -15.63
CA LEU A 224 7.56 3.77 -14.91
C LEU A 224 6.74 4.07 -13.66
N LYS A 225 6.60 5.36 -13.34
CA LYS A 225 5.66 5.85 -12.33
C LYS A 225 4.29 5.21 -12.60
N TYR A 226 3.84 4.38 -11.65
CA TYR A 226 2.47 3.88 -11.54
C TYR A 226 2.04 2.66 -12.38
N ILE A 227 2.95 1.89 -12.98
CA ILE A 227 2.55 0.58 -13.52
C ILE A 227 2.58 -0.45 -12.38
N LEU A 228 1.45 -0.57 -11.70
CA LEU A 228 1.27 -1.44 -10.55
C LEU A 228 0.55 -2.72 -10.94
N TYR A 229 1.01 -3.84 -10.38
CA TYR A 229 0.38 -5.16 -10.53
C TYR A 229 0.03 -5.74 -9.16
N PRO A 230 -1.07 -6.52 -9.07
CA PRO A 230 -1.39 -7.29 -7.88
C PRO A 230 -0.23 -8.21 -7.49
N PHE A 231 0.11 -8.19 -6.20
CA PHE A 231 1.14 -9.02 -5.62
C PHE A 231 0.61 -9.75 -4.39
N ILE A 232 0.43 -11.06 -4.52
CA ILE A 232 -0.36 -11.86 -3.58
C ILE A 232 0.51 -12.97 -3.00
N LEU A 233 0.62 -13.05 -1.69
CA LEU A 233 1.13 -14.23 -0.98
C LEU A 233 -0.07 -15.10 -0.60
N LEU A 234 -0.18 -16.27 -1.23
CA LEU A 234 -1.25 -17.22 -0.96
C LEU A 234 -0.84 -18.15 0.19
N ASN A 235 -1.63 -18.19 1.27
CA ASN A 235 -1.23 -18.81 2.54
C ASN A 235 -1.15 -20.33 2.49
N ASN A 236 -2.10 -20.98 1.83
CA ASN A 236 -2.15 -22.45 1.75
C ASN A 236 -0.96 -23.05 0.96
N GLU A 237 -0.39 -22.29 0.03
CA GLU A 237 0.74 -22.71 -0.79
C GLU A 237 2.06 -22.08 -0.35
N GLN A 238 1.99 -21.02 0.46
CA GLN A 238 3.13 -20.19 0.84
C GLN A 238 3.91 -19.67 -0.40
N LYS A 239 3.16 -19.29 -1.44
CA LYS A 239 3.70 -18.84 -2.73
C LYS A 239 3.26 -17.43 -3.07
N PHE A 240 4.18 -16.71 -3.70
CA PHE A 240 3.92 -15.38 -4.25
C PHE A 240 3.44 -15.45 -5.69
N TYR A 241 2.48 -14.58 -6.00
CA TYR A 241 1.83 -14.42 -7.28
C TYR A 241 1.89 -12.95 -7.69
N ALA A 242 2.66 -12.63 -8.73
CA ALA A 242 2.63 -11.33 -9.39
C ALA A 242 1.71 -11.44 -10.62
N VAL A 243 0.56 -10.79 -10.61
CA VAL A 243 -0.50 -11.08 -11.59
C VAL A 243 -0.54 -10.01 -12.68
N LYS A 244 -0.34 -10.40 -13.94
CA LYS A 244 -0.19 -9.43 -15.03
C LYS A 244 -1.48 -8.97 -15.72
N ASN A 245 -2.54 -9.76 -15.67
CA ASN A 245 -3.80 -9.45 -16.34
C ASN A 245 -4.95 -10.32 -15.80
N CYS A 246 -6.16 -9.96 -16.19
CA CYS A 246 -7.40 -10.62 -15.77
C CYS A 246 -7.42 -12.13 -16.08
N LYS A 247 -6.97 -12.53 -17.28
CA LYS A 247 -6.95 -13.95 -17.66
C LYS A 247 -6.08 -14.76 -16.70
N ARG A 248 -4.87 -14.29 -16.43
CA ARG A 248 -3.98 -14.91 -15.44
C ARG A 248 -4.62 -14.92 -14.06
N PHE A 249 -5.22 -13.82 -13.62
CA PHE A 249 -5.91 -13.79 -12.33
C PHE A 249 -6.94 -14.92 -12.20
N ASN A 250 -7.83 -15.07 -13.16
CA ASN A 250 -8.86 -16.12 -13.14
C ASN A 250 -8.25 -17.53 -13.18
N GLU A 251 -7.23 -17.75 -14.02
CA GLU A 251 -6.53 -19.04 -14.08
C GLU A 251 -6.03 -19.51 -12.70
N TYR A 252 -5.60 -18.59 -11.83
CA TYR A 252 -5.05 -18.95 -10.52
C TYR A 252 -6.05 -18.86 -9.37
N PHE A 253 -6.92 -17.85 -9.35
CA PHE A 253 -7.72 -17.53 -8.17
C PHE A 253 -9.19 -17.93 -8.27
N GLU A 254 -9.68 -18.28 -9.46
CA GLU A 254 -11.07 -18.74 -9.63
C GLU A 254 -11.34 -19.99 -8.79
N ASN A 255 -10.47 -21.00 -8.89
CA ASN A 255 -10.65 -22.24 -8.11
C ASN A 255 -10.02 -22.19 -6.72
N LYS A 256 -8.93 -21.41 -6.54
CA LYS A 256 -8.18 -21.39 -5.27
C LYS A 256 -8.80 -20.49 -4.22
N LEU A 257 -9.44 -19.39 -4.64
CA LEU A 257 -10.03 -18.38 -3.76
C LEU A 257 -11.51 -18.13 -4.05
N ASN A 258 -12.12 -18.85 -5.01
CA ASN A 258 -13.48 -18.58 -5.50
C ASN A 258 -13.66 -17.12 -5.97
N LYS A 259 -12.65 -16.59 -6.67
CA LYS A 259 -12.61 -15.18 -7.08
C LYS A 259 -12.31 -15.06 -8.57
N ARG A 260 -13.20 -14.37 -9.28
CA ARG A 260 -13.18 -14.22 -10.74
C ARG A 260 -13.46 -12.77 -11.13
N ILE A 261 -12.75 -12.29 -12.14
CA ILE A 261 -12.95 -10.98 -12.75
C ILE A 261 -13.48 -11.18 -14.18
N PRO A 262 -14.55 -10.48 -14.61
CA PRO A 262 -14.97 -10.48 -16.01
C PRO A 262 -13.93 -9.78 -16.89
N CYS A 263 -13.26 -10.51 -17.79
CA CYS A 263 -12.16 -9.97 -18.61
C CYS A 263 -12.63 -9.23 -19.87
N GLU A 264 -13.60 -8.32 -19.73
CA GLU A 264 -14.23 -7.65 -20.87
C GLU A 264 -13.38 -6.50 -21.45
N LYS A 265 -12.61 -5.79 -20.61
CA LYS A 265 -11.60 -4.79 -21.01
C LYS A 265 -10.45 -4.74 -20.00
N ASP A 266 -9.19 -4.85 -20.44
CA ASP A 266 -8.00 -4.88 -19.57
C ASP A 266 -7.66 -3.54 -18.87
N ASN A 267 -8.32 -2.44 -19.22
CA ASN A 267 -7.93 -1.09 -18.77
C ASN A 267 -8.11 -0.86 -17.26
N ASP A 268 -8.98 -1.62 -16.59
CA ASP A 268 -9.32 -1.44 -15.17
C ASP A 268 -8.87 -2.61 -14.28
N PHE A 269 -8.00 -3.51 -14.78
CA PHE A 269 -7.66 -4.77 -14.11
C PHE A 269 -7.20 -4.62 -12.65
N LEU A 270 -6.29 -3.69 -12.35
CA LEU A 270 -5.81 -3.49 -10.98
C LEU A 270 -6.94 -3.05 -10.04
N ASP A 271 -7.82 -2.17 -10.51
CA ASP A 271 -8.94 -1.67 -9.72
C ASP A 271 -10.00 -2.75 -9.49
N ASP A 272 -10.23 -3.63 -10.47
CA ASP A 272 -11.10 -4.80 -10.29
C ASP A 272 -10.54 -5.79 -9.29
N VAL A 273 -9.22 -6.03 -9.31
CA VAL A 273 -8.55 -6.85 -8.30
C VAL A 273 -8.66 -6.21 -6.92
N ARG A 274 -8.47 -4.89 -6.80
CA ARG A 274 -8.63 -4.17 -5.52
C ARG A 274 -10.04 -4.33 -4.97
N LYS A 275 -11.07 -4.12 -5.80
CA LYS A 275 -12.48 -4.33 -5.39
C LYS A 275 -12.68 -5.75 -4.90
N LEU A 276 -12.22 -6.75 -5.65
CA LEU A 276 -12.48 -8.15 -5.34
C LEU A 276 -11.64 -8.71 -4.17
N MET A 277 -10.41 -8.23 -3.99
CA MET A 277 -9.47 -8.76 -3.00
C MET A 277 -9.45 -7.98 -1.69
N ILE A 278 -9.80 -6.69 -1.70
CA ILE A 278 -9.67 -5.80 -0.54
C ILE A 278 -11.04 -5.38 -0.03
N SER A 279 -11.95 -4.97 -0.92
CA SER A 279 -13.28 -4.53 -0.54
C SER A 279 -14.17 -5.77 -0.39
N GLN A 280 -14.31 -6.28 0.84
CA GLN A 280 -15.35 -7.25 1.12
C GLN A 280 -16.65 -6.48 1.40
N GLU A 281 -17.71 -6.80 0.66
CA GLU A 281 -19.08 -6.34 0.93
C GLU A 281 -19.59 -6.86 2.27
#